data_AF-A0A1X9XTX3-F1
#
_entry.id   AF-A0A1X9XTX3-F1
#
_cell.length_a   1.000
_cell.length_b   1.000
_cell.length_c   1.000
_cell.angle_alpha   90.00
_cell.angle_beta   90.00
_cell.angle_gamma   90.00
#
_symmetry.space_group_name_H-M   'P 1'
#
loop_
_entity.id
_entity.type
_entity.pdbx_description
1 polymer ?
#
loop_
_entity_poly.entity_id
_entity_poly.type
_entity_poly.pdbx_seq_one_letter_code
_entity_poly.pdbx_strand_id
1 'polypeptide(L)'
;TLFLDSQEISASLDSEQLYAAIHRAVAQLMPCEDLVIDLYHEARHEVVSLYIVERGQRVTAPPQSADLGLAGHLIRTKQSLRL
;
A
#
# COMPACT_ATOMS: atom_id res chain seq x y z
N THR A 1 -24.28 16.41 2.45
CA THR A 1 -23.29 15.80 1.55
C THR A 1 -21.88 16.31 1.84
N LEU A 2 -21.60 17.63 1.85
CA LEU A 2 -20.26 18.18 2.19
C LEU A 2 -19.58 17.68 3.49
N PHE A 3 -20.35 17.33 4.54
CA PHE A 3 -19.78 16.87 5.81
C PHE A 3 -19.24 15.43 5.75
N LEU A 4 -19.83 14.56 4.91
CA LEU A 4 -19.34 13.19 4.72
C LEU A 4 -18.04 13.21 3.91
N ASP A 5 -17.98 14.06 2.87
CA ASP A 5 -16.78 14.27 2.05
C ASP A 5 -15.61 14.75 2.92
N SER A 6 -15.85 15.66 3.87
CA SER A 6 -14.81 16.13 4.79
C SER A 6 -14.27 15.02 5.70
N GLN A 7 -15.12 14.07 6.15
CA GLN A 7 -14.66 12.96 7.00
C GLN A 7 -13.86 11.92 6.20
N GLU A 8 -14.30 11.61 4.98
CA GLU A 8 -13.59 10.68 4.09
C GLU A 8 -12.22 11.22 3.68
N ILE A 9 -12.14 12.53 3.40
CA ILE A 9 -10.88 13.24 3.14
C ILE A 9 -9.98 13.21 4.38
N SER A 10 -10.51 13.51 5.57
CA SER A 10 -9.73 13.46 6.82
C SER A 10 -9.21 12.05 7.13
N ALA A 11 -10.02 11.01 6.94
CA ALA A 11 -9.61 9.62 7.11
C ALA A 11 -8.55 9.19 6.08
N SER A 12 -8.66 9.70 4.85
CA SER A 12 -7.65 9.48 3.81
C SER A 12 -6.33 10.17 4.15
N LEU A 13 -6.38 11.41 4.66
CA LEU A 13 -5.21 12.13 5.15
C LEU A 13 -4.55 11.40 6.33
N ASP A 14 -5.34 10.89 7.27
CA ASP A 14 -4.84 10.13 8.42
C ASP A 14 -4.13 8.84 7.97
N SER A 15 -4.72 8.15 6.98
CA SER A 15 -4.13 6.96 6.37
C SER A 15 -2.80 7.27 5.67
N GLU A 16 -2.71 8.37 4.91
CA GLU A 16 -1.47 8.74 4.22
C GLU A 16 -0.34 9.12 5.19
N GLN A 17 -0.69 9.79 6.30
CA GLN A 17 0.25 10.09 7.37
C GLN A 17 0.76 8.81 8.04
N LEU A 18 -0.12 7.84 8.28
CA LEU A 18 0.25 6.53 8.81
C LEU A 18 1.22 5.79 7.88
N TYR A 19 0.94 5.74 6.58
CA TYR A 19 1.82 5.07 5.61
C TYR A 19 3.20 5.73 5.53
N ALA A 20 3.25 7.06 5.55
CA ALA A 20 4.51 7.80 5.60
C ALA A 20 5.28 7.52 6.91
N ALA A 21 4.60 7.40 8.05
CA ALA A 21 5.24 7.05 9.32
C ALA A 21 5.82 5.62 9.31
N ILE A 22 5.10 4.66 8.72
CA ILE A 22 5.60 3.28 8.52
C ILE A 22 6.85 3.31 7.65
N HIS A 23 6.83 4.00 6.52
CA HIS A 23 7.99 4.12 5.63
C HIS A 23 9.22 4.70 6.37
N ARG A 24 9.02 5.78 7.13
CA ARG A 24 10.09 6.38 7.94
C ARG A 24 10.62 5.42 9.00
N ALA A 25 9.78 4.58 9.60
CA ALA A 25 10.21 3.59 10.57
C ALA A 25 11.04 2.49 9.91
N VAL A 26 10.62 1.97 8.75
CA VAL A 26 11.37 0.97 7.99
C VAL A 26 12.73 1.50 7.54
N ALA A 27 12.78 2.75 7.07
CA ALA A 27 14.03 3.41 6.64
C ALA A 27 15.05 3.60 7.78
N GLN A 28 14.63 3.57 9.04
CA GLN A 28 15.54 3.58 10.20
C GLN A 28 16.16 2.21 10.48
N LEU A 29 15.53 1.13 10.01
CA LEU A 29 15.98 -0.24 10.22
C LEU A 29 16.87 -0.75 9.08
N MET A 30 16.62 -0.29 7.86
CA MET A 30 17.38 -0.67 6.66
C MET A 30 17.27 0.40 5.56
N PRO A 31 18.22 0.45 4.60
CA PRO A 31 18.03 1.22 3.37
C PRO A 31 16.74 0.77 2.68
N CYS A 32 15.81 1.72 2.50
CA CYS A 32 14.49 1.48 1.94
C CYS A 32 14.15 2.68 1.04
N GLU A 33 14.53 2.56 -0.24
CA GLU A 33 14.21 3.58 -1.27
C GLU A 33 12.92 3.26 -2.02
N ASP A 34 12.53 1.98 -2.00
CA ASP A 34 11.31 1.45 -2.58
C ASP A 34 10.46 0.81 -1.48
N LEU A 35 9.20 1.22 -1.36
CA LEU A 35 8.23 0.63 -0.43
C LEU A 35 6.83 0.66 -1.03
N VAL A 36 6.17 -0.49 -0.97
CA VAL A 36 4.77 -0.64 -1.39
C VAL A 36 3.94 -1.14 -0.22
N ILE A 37 2.81 -0.46 0.06
CA ILE A 37 1.78 -0.92 0.98
C ILE A 37 0.51 -1.16 0.16
N ASP A 38 0.08 -2.41 0.14
CA ASP A 38 -1.04 -2.88 -0.66
C ASP A 38 -2.18 -3.38 0.23
N LEU A 39 -3.40 -3.21 -0.27
CA LEU A 39 -4.63 -3.77 0.28
C LEU A 39 -5.15 -4.86 -0.64
N TYR A 40 -5.39 -6.05 -0.09
CA TYR A 40 -6.13 -7.08 -0.81
C TYR A 40 -7.64 -6.87 -0.65
N HIS A 41 -8.33 -6.63 -1.76
CA HIS A 41 -9.77 -6.43 -1.82
C HIS A 41 -10.48 -7.74 -2.21
N GLU A 42 -10.91 -8.50 -1.21
CA GLU A 42 -11.44 -9.87 -1.39
C GLU A 42 -12.62 -9.95 -2.38
N ALA A 43 -13.62 -9.06 -2.26
CA ALA A 43 -14.82 -9.11 -3.10
C ALA A 43 -14.56 -8.90 -4.60
N ARG A 44 -13.44 -8.26 -4.95
CA ARG A 44 -13.03 -7.98 -6.34
C ARG A 44 -11.86 -8.86 -6.78
N HIS A 45 -11.27 -9.61 -5.85
CA HIS A 45 -10.05 -10.37 -6.04
C HIS A 45 -8.90 -9.53 -6.63
N GLU A 46 -8.74 -8.31 -6.12
CA GLU A 46 -7.76 -7.32 -6.57
C GLU A 46 -6.81 -6.91 -5.45
N VAL A 47 -5.62 -6.47 -5.83
CA VAL A 47 -4.66 -5.78 -4.98
C VAL A 47 -4.66 -4.31 -5.35
N VAL A 48 -4.87 -3.46 -4.36
CA VAL A 48 -4.91 -2.01 -4.50
C VAL A 48 -3.72 -1.42 -3.74
N SER A 49 -2.84 -0.73 -4.45
CA SER A 49 -1.73 -0.05 -3.81
C SER A 49 -2.17 1.23 -3.15
N LEU A 50 -2.04 1.27 -1.81
CA LEU A 50 -2.39 2.43 -1.00
C LEU A 50 -1.21 3.41 -0.88
N TYR A 51 0.02 2.89 -0.92
CA TYR A 51 1.23 3.69 -0.82
C TYR A 51 2.38 3.06 -1.61
N ILE A 52 2.76 3.66 -2.75
CA ILE A 52 3.93 3.26 -3.54
C ILE A 52 5.02 4.33 -3.56
N VAL A 53 6.17 4.07 -2.97
CA VAL A 53 7.38 4.87 -3.19
C VAL A 53 8.31 4.07 -4.09
N GLU A 54 8.71 4.66 -5.20
CA GLU A 54 9.72 4.12 -6.10
C GLU A 54 10.82 5.16 -6.30
N ARG A 55 12.07 4.78 -6.04
CA ARG A 55 13.25 5.67 -6.14
C ARG A 55 13.05 6.96 -5.35
N GLY A 56 12.46 6.84 -4.16
CA GLY A 56 12.13 7.98 -3.30
C GLY A 56 11.00 8.88 -3.80
N GLN A 57 10.27 8.52 -4.86
CA GLN A 57 9.15 9.30 -5.40
C GLN A 57 7.80 8.62 -5.14
N ARG A 58 6.78 9.40 -4.78
CA ARG A 58 5.39 8.92 -4.67
C ARG A 58 4.86 8.60 -6.06
N VAL A 59 4.36 7.39 -6.26
CA VAL A 59 3.70 6.98 -7.50
C VAL A 59 2.34 6.32 -7.22
N THR A 60 1.53 6.20 -8.26
CA THR A 60 0.23 5.51 -8.21
C THR A 60 0.21 4.41 -9.26
N ALA A 61 -0.49 3.32 -8.97
CA ALA A 61 -0.68 2.21 -9.89
C ALA A 61 -2.17 1.84 -9.94
N PRO A 62 -2.67 1.35 -11.09
CA PRO A 62 -4.02 0.80 -11.15
C PRO A 62 -4.11 -0.49 -10.32
N PRO A 63 -5.28 -0.84 -9.78
CA PRO A 63 -5.51 -2.14 -9.15
C PRO A 63 -5.11 -3.29 -10.06
N GLN A 64 -4.56 -4.35 -9.48
CA GLN A 64 -4.14 -5.54 -10.21
C GLN A 64 -4.86 -6.79 -9.69
N SER A 65 -5.02 -7.81 -10.53
CA SER A 65 -5.55 -9.10 -10.07
C SER A 65 -4.64 -9.68 -8.98
N ALA A 66 -5.24 -10.23 -7.92
CA ALA A 66 -4.54 -10.92 -6.85
C ALA A 66 -3.91 -12.26 -7.27
N ASP A 67 -4.06 -12.66 -8.53
CA ASP A 67 -3.34 -13.82 -9.08
C ASP A 67 -1.92 -13.49 -9.55
N LEU A 68 -1.64 -12.21 -9.80
CA LEU A 68 -0.42 -11.76 -10.47
C LEU A 68 0.70 -11.39 -9.50
N GLY A 69 1.94 -11.62 -9.97
CA GLY A 69 3.15 -11.10 -9.35
C GLY A 69 3.42 -11.60 -7.93
N LEU A 70 4.25 -10.84 -7.22
CA LEU A 70 4.71 -11.17 -5.88
C LEU A 70 3.59 -11.05 -4.84
N ALA A 71 2.78 -9.98 -4.92
CA ALA A 71 1.64 -9.79 -4.04
C ALA A 71 0.66 -10.96 -4.10
N GLY A 72 0.35 -11.45 -5.32
CA GLY A 72 -0.51 -12.62 -5.48
C GLY A 72 0.07 -13.90 -4.89
N HIS A 73 1.39 -14.09 -4.99
CA HIS A 73 2.07 -15.20 -4.30
C HIS A 73 1.90 -15.11 -2.78
N LEU A 74 2.19 -13.94 -2.19
CA LEU A 74 2.07 -13.71 -0.74
C LEU A 74 0.63 -13.92 -0.24
N ILE A 75 -0.37 -13.47 -1.02
CA ILE A 75 -1.79 -13.60 -0.67
C ILE A 75 -2.20 -15.08 -0.62
N ARG A 76 -1.74 -15.89 -1.59
CA ARG A 76 -2.05 -17.33 -1.65
C ARG A 76 -1.32 -18.14 -0.58
N THR A 77 -0.02 -17.88 -0.36
CA THR A 77 0.79 -18.69 0.55
C THR A 77 0.70 -18.25 2.00
N LYS A 78 0.31 -17.00 2.26
CA LYS A 78 0.33 -16.36 3.59
C LYS A 78 1.73 -16.40 4.24
N GLN A 79 2.77 -16.43 3.43
CA GLN A 79 4.16 -16.52 3.87
C GLN A 79 4.94 -15.33 3.33
N SER A 80 5.87 -14.80 4.13
CA SER A 80 6.82 -13.79 3.69
C SER A 80 7.76 -14.36 2.63
N LEU A 81 8.07 -13.58 1.59
CA LEU A 81 9.05 -13.93 0.57
C LEU A 81 10.28 -13.03 0.71
N ARG A 82 11.47 -13.63 0.62
CA ARG A 82 12.75 -12.92 0.48
C ARG A 82 13.39 -13.38 -0.83
N LEU A 83 13.54 -12.45 -1.77
CA LEU A 83 14.20 -12.69 -3.05
C LEU A 83 15.73 -12.63 -2.90
#